data_AF-A0A524M2Q7-F1
#
_entry.id   AF-A0A524M2Q7-F1
#
_cell.length_a   1.000
_cell.length_b   1.000
_cell.length_c   1.000
_cell.angle_alpha   90.00
_cell.angle_beta   90.00
_cell.angle_gamma   90.00
#
_symmetry.space_group_name_H-M   'P 1'
#
loop_
_entity.id
_entity.type
_entity.pdbx_description
1 polymer ?
#
loop_
_entity_poly.entity_id
_entity_poly.type
_entity_poly.pdbx_seq_one_letter_code
_entity_poly.pdbx_strand_id
1 'polypeptide(L)'
;METTFDPEHINGLSEDEAAGILEKEGYNELPSQKKQSLFSILLNVLKEPMLLLLLGAGLIYLFLGEVKDALILLVFVFVVVGITFNQERKTERALEALKNLSSPRALVIRDGEQKRIPGREVVKGDILILREGDRIPADGIVLFCTNLLVDESLLTGESLAVRKSESSALIQSLQPGQPGGDDLPFVYSGTLVIQGQGVAQVSSTGMHTEMGKIGKALGKIVEEDSLLKKETTQIVKNFAIGGGILCVLVVVVYGLTRGDWLQGLLAGLSLSMALLPEEFSVVLLIFLSMGAWRMSRRNVLVRRMPAIETLGSSTVLCVDKTGTLTLNKMILSSIYSGNEYCDVNKQECLLEKFHELLEFGYLASQQDPFDPLEKEIKKSTEKFLPDYGGIHREWKLLREYPLSKNLLALSNVWVSNDRRKHVVATKGAPEAIFELCHLNE
;
A
#
# COMPACT_ATOMS: atom_id res chain seq x y z
N MET A 1 21.05 37.79 4.60
CA MET A 1 22.18 36.86 4.77
C MET A 1 21.59 35.48 4.75
N GLU A 2 21.59 34.84 3.57
CA GLU A 2 21.19 33.44 3.43
C GLU A 2 22.23 32.60 4.17
N THR A 3 21.83 31.96 5.26
CA THR A 3 22.66 30.95 5.92
C THR A 3 22.69 29.73 5.02
N THR A 4 23.66 29.67 4.10
CA THR A 4 23.95 28.48 3.30
C THR A 4 24.28 27.35 4.28
N PHE A 5 23.45 26.31 4.27
CA PHE A 5 23.65 25.10 5.05
C PHE A 5 25.00 24.49 4.67
N ASP A 6 25.91 24.33 5.63
CA ASP A 6 27.23 23.71 5.39
C ASP A 6 27.13 22.20 5.65
N PRO A 7 27.15 21.36 4.59
CA PRO A 7 27.04 19.91 4.73
C PRO A 7 28.27 19.27 5.39
N GLU A 8 29.42 19.96 5.50
CA GLU A 8 30.66 19.40 6.06
C GLU A 8 30.71 19.41 7.60
N HIS A 9 29.85 20.17 8.27
CA HIS A 9 29.86 20.35 9.73
C HIS A 9 28.52 20.01 10.43
N ILE A 10 27.84 18.96 10.00
CA ILE A 10 26.58 18.51 10.62
C ILE A 10 26.87 17.46 11.70
N ASN A 11 26.63 17.82 12.97
CA ASN A 11 26.79 16.86 14.08
C ASN A 11 25.58 15.92 14.25
N GLY A 12 24.39 16.28 13.74
CA GLY A 12 23.18 15.50 13.96
C GLY A 12 22.79 15.41 15.45
N LEU A 13 21.98 14.41 15.80
CA LEU A 13 21.66 14.09 17.20
C LEU A 13 22.75 13.21 17.80
N SER A 14 22.92 13.27 19.13
CA SER A 14 23.73 12.26 19.82
C SER A 14 22.99 10.93 19.96
N GLU A 15 23.73 9.82 20.09
CA GLU A 15 23.12 8.51 20.34
C GLU A 15 22.26 8.48 21.61
N ASP A 16 22.70 9.16 22.67
CA ASP A 16 21.98 9.23 23.95
C ASP A 16 20.67 10.03 23.83
N GLU A 17 20.69 11.16 23.10
CA GLU A 17 19.48 11.94 22.83
C GLU A 17 18.50 11.16 21.98
N ALA A 18 18.97 10.48 20.93
CA ALA A 18 18.13 9.66 20.07
C ALA A 18 17.50 8.50 20.84
N ALA A 19 18.26 7.82 21.71
CA ALA A 19 17.74 6.77 22.59
C ALA A 19 16.69 7.32 23.57
N GLY A 20 16.95 8.49 24.17
CA GLY A 20 16.00 9.15 25.08
C GLY A 20 14.70 9.58 24.40
N ILE A 21 14.73 9.99 23.13
CA ILE A 21 13.52 10.28 22.34
C ILE A 21 12.80 8.97 22.00
N LEU A 22 13.53 7.94 21.59
CA LEU A 22 12.96 6.62 21.25
C LEU A 22 12.23 5.98 22.44
N GLU A 23 12.75 6.11 23.66
CA GLU A 23 12.07 5.63 24.87
C GLU A 23 10.79 6.42 25.18
N LYS A 24 10.75 7.72 24.88
CA LYS A 24 9.61 8.59 25.18
C LYS A 24 8.50 8.51 24.12
N GLU A 25 8.86 8.54 22.84
CA GLU A 25 7.92 8.59 21.71
C GLU A 25 7.64 7.21 21.11
N GLY A 26 8.51 6.24 21.33
CA GLY A 26 8.43 4.90 20.75
C GLY A 26 9.06 4.81 19.36
N TYR A 27 9.04 3.59 18.80
CA TYR A 27 9.62 3.29 17.49
C TYR A 27 8.87 3.97 16.34
N ASN A 28 9.60 4.30 15.27
CA ASN A 28 9.06 4.74 13.97
C ASN A 28 8.39 3.58 13.23
N GLU A 29 7.26 3.12 13.76
CA GLU A 29 6.46 2.06 13.18
C GLU A 29 4.98 2.42 13.24
N LEU A 30 4.24 1.93 12.24
CA LEU A 30 2.80 1.93 12.33
C LEU A 30 2.37 0.84 13.33
N PRO A 31 1.47 1.15 14.27
CA PRO A 31 0.97 0.19 15.23
C PRO A 31 0.38 -0.97 14.45
N SER A 32 0.95 -2.16 14.67
CA SER A 32 0.33 -3.39 14.21
C SER A 32 -1.10 -3.43 14.74
N GLN A 33 -2.06 -3.88 13.91
CA GLN A 33 -3.37 -4.29 14.43
C GLN A 33 -3.12 -5.12 15.69
N LYS A 34 -3.76 -4.72 16.80
CA LYS A 34 -3.55 -5.34 18.12
C LYS A 34 -3.65 -6.85 17.94
N LYS A 35 -2.61 -7.57 18.32
CA LYS A 35 -2.64 -9.04 18.38
C LYS A 35 -3.92 -9.42 19.10
N GLN A 36 -4.74 -10.29 18.51
CA GLN A 36 -5.86 -10.81 19.27
C GLN A 36 -5.29 -11.48 20.50
N SER A 37 -5.75 -11.07 21.69
CA SER A 37 -5.24 -11.69 22.90
C SER A 37 -5.68 -13.16 22.89
N LEU A 38 -4.86 -14.05 23.44
CA LEU A 38 -5.26 -15.47 23.56
C LEU A 38 -6.61 -15.61 24.27
N PHE A 39 -6.91 -14.68 25.17
CA PHE A 39 -8.19 -14.57 25.84
C PHE A 39 -9.32 -14.14 24.89
N SER A 40 -9.11 -13.18 23.98
CA SER A 40 -10.14 -12.78 23.01
C SER A 40 -10.47 -13.89 22.02
N ILE A 41 -9.47 -14.67 21.58
CA ILE A 41 -9.67 -15.83 20.71
C ILE A 41 -10.54 -16.86 21.44
N LEU A 42 -10.19 -17.21 22.68
CA LEU A 42 -10.96 -18.17 23.48
C LEU A 42 -12.39 -17.69 23.73
N LEU A 43 -12.58 -16.40 24.03
CA LEU A 43 -13.89 -15.81 24.30
C LEU A 43 -14.76 -15.74 23.05
N ASN A 44 -14.16 -15.64 21.86
CA ASN A 44 -14.88 -15.71 20.59
C ASN A 44 -15.34 -17.14 20.28
N VAL A 45 -14.50 -18.15 20.52
CA VAL A 45 -14.88 -19.57 20.38
C VAL A 45 -16.03 -19.92 21.33
N LEU A 46 -15.99 -19.41 22.57
CA LEU A 46 -17.06 -19.63 23.56
C LEU A 46 -18.41 -18.96 23.21
N LYS A 47 -18.44 -18.02 22.25
CA LYS A 47 -19.70 -17.40 21.80
C LYS A 47 -20.44 -18.23 20.76
N GLU A 48 -19.83 -19.30 20.24
CA GLU A 48 -20.49 -20.16 19.25
C GLU A 48 -21.69 -20.90 19.88
N PRO A 49 -22.90 -20.76 19.32
CA PRO A 49 -24.12 -21.34 19.89
C PRO A 49 -24.06 -22.86 20.11
N MET A 50 -23.47 -23.60 19.16
CA MET A 50 -23.26 -25.04 19.27
C MET A 50 -22.40 -25.37 20.49
N LEU A 51 -21.28 -24.67 20.65
CA LEU A 51 -20.34 -24.94 21.73
C LEU A 51 -21.01 -24.72 23.09
N LEU A 52 -21.78 -23.63 23.24
CA LEU A 52 -22.55 -23.36 24.45
C LEU A 52 -23.56 -24.47 24.77
N LEU A 53 -24.21 -25.00 23.75
CA LEU A 53 -25.24 -26.03 23.92
C LEU A 53 -24.62 -27.40 24.26
N LEU A 54 -23.49 -27.75 23.63
CA LEU A 54 -22.68 -28.91 24.00
C LEU A 54 -22.10 -28.80 25.42
N LEU A 55 -21.59 -27.62 25.81
CA LEU A 55 -21.05 -27.38 27.15
C LEU A 55 -22.16 -27.50 28.20
N GLY A 56 -23.34 -26.96 27.91
CA GLY A 56 -24.53 -27.08 28.75
C GLY A 56 -24.96 -28.54 28.91
N ALA A 57 -25.08 -29.29 27.82
CA ALA A 57 -25.43 -30.71 27.85
C ALA A 57 -24.40 -31.55 28.61
N GLY A 58 -23.10 -31.33 28.36
CA GLY A 58 -22.02 -32.04 29.07
C GLY A 58 -22.02 -31.77 30.57
N LEU A 59 -22.27 -30.52 31.00
CA LEU A 59 -22.43 -30.17 32.41
C LEU A 59 -23.60 -30.89 33.05
N ILE A 60 -24.74 -30.96 32.36
CA ILE A 60 -25.93 -31.66 32.82
C ILE A 60 -25.60 -33.15 33.03
N TYR A 61 -25.09 -33.87 32.03
CA TYR A 61 -24.73 -35.28 32.16
C TYR A 61 -23.74 -35.55 33.31
N LEU A 62 -22.84 -34.62 33.59
CA LEU A 62 -21.92 -34.70 34.72
C LEU A 62 -22.66 -34.63 36.07
N PHE A 63 -23.64 -33.72 36.19
CA PHE A 63 -24.50 -33.62 37.38
C PHE A 63 -25.39 -34.86 37.56
N LEU A 64 -25.76 -35.55 36.47
CA LEU A 64 -26.53 -36.80 36.52
C LEU A 64 -25.70 -38.01 36.99
N GLY A 65 -24.37 -37.90 37.01
CA GLY A 65 -23.48 -39.04 37.27
C GLY A 65 -23.31 -39.96 36.07
N GLU A 66 -23.81 -39.59 34.88
CA GLU A 66 -23.56 -40.28 33.61
C GLU A 66 -22.20 -39.84 33.03
N VAL A 67 -21.15 -40.20 33.77
CA VAL A 67 -19.79 -39.72 33.51
C VAL A 67 -19.31 -40.08 32.10
N LYS A 68 -19.76 -41.19 31.52
CA LYS A 68 -19.35 -41.62 30.17
C LYS A 68 -19.82 -40.64 29.09
N ASP A 69 -21.10 -40.29 29.08
CA ASP A 69 -21.68 -39.44 28.05
C ASP A 69 -21.22 -37.98 28.21
N ALA A 70 -21.11 -37.50 29.46
CA ALA A 70 -20.51 -36.21 29.77
C ALA A 70 -19.06 -36.11 29.26
N LEU A 71 -18.26 -37.15 29.48
CA LEU A 71 -16.85 -37.16 29.12
C LEU A 71 -16.66 -37.24 27.60
N ILE A 72 -17.52 -37.97 26.88
CA ILE A 72 -17.52 -37.97 25.40
C ILE A 72 -17.80 -36.55 24.87
N LEU A 73 -18.86 -35.89 25.34
CA LEU A 73 -19.21 -34.54 24.91
C LEU A 73 -18.10 -33.52 25.22
N LEU A 74 -17.53 -33.56 26.43
CA LEU A 74 -16.46 -32.66 26.83
C LEU A 74 -15.17 -32.88 26.03
N VAL A 75 -14.84 -34.13 25.67
CA VAL A 75 -13.70 -34.43 24.78
C VAL A 75 -13.91 -33.81 23.40
N PHE A 76 -15.11 -33.93 22.82
CA PHE A 76 -15.42 -33.31 21.52
C PHE A 76 -15.31 -31.79 21.57
N VAL A 77 -15.86 -31.14 22.61
CA VAL A 77 -15.70 -29.70 22.85
C VAL A 77 -14.22 -29.33 22.89
N PHE A 78 -13.41 -30.07 23.65
CA PHE A 78 -11.98 -29.78 23.79
C PHE A 78 -11.21 -29.91 22.46
N VAL A 79 -11.53 -30.94 21.66
CA VAL A 79 -10.92 -31.15 20.34
C VAL A 79 -11.30 -30.01 19.39
N VAL A 80 -12.57 -29.63 19.31
CA VAL A 80 -13.04 -28.53 18.44
C VAL A 80 -12.36 -27.22 18.83
N VAL A 81 -12.37 -26.85 20.11
CA VAL A 81 -11.71 -25.65 20.62
C VAL A 81 -10.20 -25.66 20.30
N GLY A 82 -9.53 -26.80 20.50
CA GLY A 82 -8.10 -26.95 20.23
C GLY A 82 -7.74 -26.78 18.75
N ILE A 83 -8.55 -27.35 17.85
CA ILE A 83 -8.38 -27.19 16.40
C ILE A 83 -8.56 -25.72 16.00
N THR A 84 -9.64 -25.09 16.43
CA THR A 84 -9.95 -23.68 16.10
C THR A 84 -8.84 -22.75 16.62
N PHE A 85 -8.40 -22.94 17.87
CA PHE A 85 -7.32 -22.15 18.46
C PHE A 85 -5.99 -22.29 17.71
N ASN A 86 -5.64 -23.50 17.27
CA ASN A 86 -4.39 -23.73 16.55
C ASN A 86 -4.43 -23.17 15.12
N GLN A 87 -5.59 -23.20 14.46
CA GLN A 87 -5.79 -22.60 13.13
C GLN A 87 -5.64 -21.08 13.16
N GLU A 88 -6.23 -20.41 14.15
CA GLU A 88 -6.12 -18.96 14.33
C GLU A 88 -4.65 -18.53 14.51
N ARG A 89 -3.94 -19.23 15.40
CA ARG A 89 -2.54 -18.93 15.75
C ARG A 89 -1.56 -19.14 14.59
N LYS A 90 -1.79 -20.14 13.74
CA LYS A 90 -0.95 -20.42 12.57
C LYS A 90 -1.09 -19.31 11.52
N THR A 91 -2.30 -18.79 11.34
CA THR A 91 -2.62 -17.72 10.39
C THR A 91 -1.99 -16.40 10.80
N GLU A 92 -2.11 -16.01 12.08
CA GLU A 92 -1.45 -14.80 12.61
C GLU A 92 0.08 -14.86 12.49
N ARG A 93 0.70 -15.99 12.85
CA ARG A 93 2.16 -16.16 12.76
C ARG A 93 2.71 -16.06 11.34
N ALA A 94 1.98 -16.59 10.36
CA ALA A 94 2.40 -16.50 8.96
C ALA A 94 2.39 -15.05 8.45
N LEU A 95 1.40 -14.25 8.87
CA LEU A 95 1.31 -12.83 8.55
C LEU A 95 2.40 -12.02 9.25
N GLU A 96 2.70 -12.33 10.51
CA GLU A 96 3.75 -11.65 11.29
C GLU A 96 5.15 -11.93 10.74
N ALA A 97 5.44 -13.17 10.31
CA ALA A 97 6.70 -13.55 9.69
C ALA A 97 6.95 -12.82 8.36
N LEU A 98 5.90 -12.62 7.54
CA LEU A 98 6.00 -11.83 6.31
C LEU A 98 6.26 -10.34 6.59
N LYS A 99 5.69 -9.79 7.67
CA LYS A 99 5.90 -8.39 8.06
C LYS A 99 7.35 -8.10 8.48
N ASN A 100 7.98 -9.02 9.19
CA ASN A 100 9.33 -8.82 9.73
C ASN A 100 10.47 -8.90 8.68
N LEU A 101 10.21 -9.45 7.50
CA LEU A 101 11.22 -9.64 6.45
C LEU A 101 11.44 -8.42 5.54
N SER A 102 10.69 -7.32 5.73
CA SER A 102 10.61 -6.20 4.78
C SER A 102 11.08 -4.84 5.32
N SER A 103 11.73 -4.77 6.48
CA SER A 103 12.04 -3.46 7.10
C SER A 103 13.23 -2.75 6.41
N PRO A 104 13.01 -1.58 5.77
CA PRO A 104 14.09 -0.82 5.14
C PRO A 104 15.04 -0.20 6.17
N ARG A 105 16.32 -0.05 5.81
CA ARG A 105 17.33 0.65 6.63
C ARG A 105 17.41 2.11 6.21
N ALA A 106 17.72 3.00 7.16
CA ALA A 106 17.91 4.42 6.95
C ALA A 106 19.39 4.80 7.12
N LEU A 107 19.87 5.77 6.34
CA LEU A 107 21.18 6.38 6.52
C LEU A 107 20.99 7.72 7.27
N VAL A 108 21.58 7.84 8.45
CA VAL A 108 21.44 9.01 9.34
C VAL A 108 22.79 9.57 9.73
N ILE A 109 22.83 10.83 10.16
CA ILE A 109 23.99 11.45 10.84
C ILE A 109 23.69 11.52 12.33
N ARG A 110 24.49 10.83 13.14
CA ARG A 110 24.47 10.90 14.60
C ARG A 110 25.90 10.98 15.13
N ASP A 111 26.13 11.79 16.16
CA ASP A 111 27.47 12.09 16.71
C ASP A 111 28.47 12.55 15.63
N GLY A 112 28.00 13.24 14.59
CA GLY A 112 28.80 13.69 13.45
C GLY A 112 29.20 12.60 12.45
N GLU A 113 28.77 11.35 12.65
CA GLU A 113 29.09 10.22 11.78
C GLU A 113 27.89 9.70 10.99
N GLN A 114 28.12 9.27 9.74
CA GLN A 114 27.10 8.62 8.92
C GLN A 114 26.92 7.16 9.33
N LYS A 115 25.73 6.81 9.83
CA LYS A 115 25.40 5.47 10.33
C LYS A 115 24.16 4.91 9.62
N ARG A 116 24.19 3.62 9.27
CA ARG A 116 23.01 2.89 8.75
C ARG A 116 22.25 2.23 9.88
N ILE A 117 21.11 2.78 10.26
CA ILE A 117 20.24 2.24 11.32
C ILE A 117 18.98 1.58 10.74
N PRO A 118 18.30 0.70 11.48
CA PRO A 118 16.96 0.24 11.13
C PRO A 118 15.99 1.43 11.00
N GLY A 119 15.14 1.46 9.96
CA GLY A 119 14.21 2.56 9.75
C GLY A 119 13.25 2.81 10.94
N ARG A 120 12.95 1.76 11.70
CA ARG A 120 12.15 1.82 12.94
C ARG A 120 12.79 2.63 14.08
N GLU A 121 14.12 2.79 14.07
CA GLU A 121 14.89 3.48 15.11
C GLU A 121 15.16 4.95 14.76
N VAL A 122 14.63 5.42 13.63
CA VAL A 122 14.63 6.84 13.25
C VAL A 122 13.72 7.61 14.20
N VAL A 123 14.20 8.72 14.74
CA VAL A 123 13.46 9.57 15.68
C VAL A 123 13.28 10.99 15.13
N LYS A 124 12.35 11.74 15.72
CA LYS A 124 12.17 13.15 15.37
C LYS A 124 13.47 13.93 15.66
N GLY A 125 13.87 14.76 14.71
CA GLY A 125 15.10 15.55 14.78
C GLY A 125 16.33 14.90 14.16
N ASP A 126 16.29 13.59 13.84
CA ASP A 126 17.38 12.92 13.12
C ASP A 126 17.67 13.63 11.80
N ILE A 127 18.94 13.62 11.37
CA ILE A 127 19.34 14.08 10.05
C ILE A 127 19.49 12.87 9.14
N LEU A 128 18.61 12.78 8.15
CA LEU A 128 18.61 11.76 7.11
C LEU A 128 19.49 12.17 5.94
N ILE A 129 20.25 11.21 5.43
CA ILE A 129 20.90 11.32 4.11
C ILE A 129 20.07 10.51 3.13
N LEU A 130 19.54 11.21 2.13
CA LEU A 130 18.69 10.66 1.08
C LEU A 130 19.52 10.48 -0.19
N ARG A 131 19.51 9.27 -0.75
CA ARG A 131 20.16 8.95 -2.03
C ARG A 131 19.17 8.31 -2.98
N GLU A 132 19.49 8.36 -4.26
CA GLU A 132 18.77 7.65 -5.30
C GLU A 132 18.53 6.17 -4.94
N GLY A 133 17.27 5.73 -5.07
CA GLY A 133 16.82 4.38 -4.73
C GLY A 133 16.42 4.19 -3.27
N ASP A 134 16.70 5.13 -2.37
CA ASP A 134 16.31 5.03 -0.97
C ASP A 134 14.80 5.26 -0.81
N ARG A 135 14.17 4.45 0.05
CA ARG A 135 12.84 4.74 0.58
C ARG A 135 12.97 5.63 1.80
N ILE A 136 12.24 6.74 1.80
CA ILE A 136 12.29 7.72 2.87
C ILE A 136 11.65 7.11 4.13
N PRO A 137 12.36 7.02 5.27
CA PRO A 137 11.91 6.27 6.45
C PRO A 137 10.89 7.03 7.33
N ALA A 138 10.86 8.36 7.25
CA ALA A 138 10.05 9.23 8.10
C ALA A 138 9.76 10.55 7.36
N ASP A 139 8.77 11.32 7.82
CA ASP A 139 8.51 12.64 7.25
C ASP A 139 9.59 13.62 7.71
N GLY A 140 10.01 14.51 6.82
CA GLY A 140 11.10 15.43 7.09
C GLY A 140 11.09 16.70 6.23
N ILE A 141 11.96 17.61 6.61
CA ILE A 141 12.17 18.90 5.93
C ILE A 141 13.56 18.85 5.28
N VAL A 142 13.63 19.17 3.99
CA VAL A 142 14.87 19.20 3.22
C VAL A 142 15.71 20.40 3.63
N LEU A 143 16.91 20.14 4.14
CA LEU A 143 17.89 21.15 4.52
C LEU A 143 18.82 21.51 3.37
N PHE A 144 19.18 20.50 2.58
CA PHE A 144 20.06 20.64 1.42
C PHE A 144 19.69 19.61 0.37
N CYS A 145 19.76 19.96 -0.91
CA CYS A 145 19.51 18.99 -1.97
C CYS A 145 20.21 19.35 -3.28
N THR A 146 20.55 18.31 -4.05
CA THR A 146 21.05 18.46 -5.42
C THR A 146 20.18 17.60 -6.33
N ASN A 147 19.35 18.27 -7.16
CA ASN A 147 18.44 17.64 -8.13
C ASN A 147 17.55 16.53 -7.52
N LEU A 148 17.06 16.74 -6.29
CA LEU A 148 16.28 15.75 -5.58
C LEU A 148 14.87 15.62 -6.17
N LEU A 149 14.55 14.44 -6.69
CA LEU A 149 13.25 14.05 -7.23
C LEU A 149 12.69 12.86 -6.44
N VAL A 150 11.43 12.96 -6.04
CA VAL A 150 10.78 11.97 -5.16
C VAL A 150 9.47 11.49 -5.79
N ASP A 151 9.26 10.17 -5.77
CA ASP A 151 7.98 9.53 -6.13
C ASP A 151 7.01 9.57 -4.94
N GLU A 152 6.03 10.45 -5.01
CA GLU A 152 4.97 10.60 -3.99
C GLU A 152 3.66 9.88 -4.37
N SER A 153 3.68 9.03 -5.39
CA SER A 153 2.49 8.31 -5.88
C SER A 153 1.77 7.50 -4.79
N LEU A 154 2.50 7.04 -3.77
CA LEU A 154 1.92 6.34 -2.62
C LEU A 154 1.00 7.21 -1.75
N LEU A 155 1.17 8.54 -1.77
CA LEU A 155 0.39 9.49 -0.97
C LEU A 155 -0.60 10.28 -1.84
N THR A 156 -0.20 10.66 -3.05
CA THR A 156 -0.99 11.52 -3.95
C THR A 156 -1.75 10.74 -5.01
N GLY A 157 -1.33 9.51 -5.33
CA GLY A 157 -1.83 8.76 -6.48
C GLY A 157 -1.34 9.28 -7.83
N GLU A 158 -0.45 10.28 -7.90
CA GLU A 158 0.09 10.78 -9.17
C GLU A 158 1.48 10.18 -9.45
N SER A 159 1.69 9.71 -10.68
CA SER A 159 2.92 8.98 -11.09
C SER A 159 4.14 9.85 -11.34
N LEU A 160 3.94 11.17 -11.48
CA LEU A 160 5.02 12.09 -11.81
C LEU A 160 5.84 12.37 -10.56
N ALA A 161 7.17 12.23 -10.70
CA ALA A 161 8.10 12.60 -9.66
C ALA A 161 8.01 14.10 -9.39
N VAL A 162 8.05 14.47 -8.11
CA VAL A 162 8.03 15.88 -7.70
C VAL A 162 9.43 16.33 -7.31
N ARG A 163 9.81 17.52 -7.77
CA ARG A 163 11.10 18.15 -7.43
C ARG A 163 11.06 18.68 -6.00
N LYS A 164 12.13 18.47 -5.26
CA LYS A 164 12.29 19.04 -3.92
C LYS A 164 13.28 20.18 -3.91
N SER A 165 13.04 21.15 -3.03
CA SER A 165 13.89 22.31 -2.84
C SER A 165 14.32 22.43 -1.39
N GLU A 166 15.33 23.24 -1.13
CA GLU A 166 15.83 23.50 0.22
C GLU A 166 14.88 24.44 0.96
N SER A 167 14.68 24.21 2.26
CA SER A 167 13.90 25.11 3.09
C SER A 167 14.57 26.48 3.20
N SER A 168 13.88 27.54 2.74
CA SER A 168 14.32 28.93 2.92
C SER A 168 13.98 29.53 4.30
N ALA A 169 13.14 28.85 5.09
CA ALA A 169 12.66 29.31 6.38
C ALA A 169 13.23 28.48 7.54
N LEU A 170 13.31 29.12 8.73
CA LEU A 170 13.69 28.46 9.98
C LEU A 170 12.74 27.27 10.28
N ILE A 171 13.32 26.11 10.55
CA ILE A 171 12.67 24.80 10.70
C ILE A 171 11.47 24.80 11.67
N GLN A 172 11.49 25.69 12.67
CA GLN A 172 10.46 25.74 13.73
C GLN A 172 9.11 26.35 13.30
N SER A 173 9.04 27.06 12.17
CA SER A 173 7.79 27.71 11.70
C SER A 173 7.07 26.97 10.57
N LEU A 174 7.63 25.87 10.07
CA LEU A 174 7.07 25.14 8.92
C LEU A 174 6.09 24.08 9.40
N GLN A 175 4.80 24.28 9.09
CA GLN A 175 3.85 23.18 9.11
C GLN A 175 4.14 22.25 7.93
N PRO A 176 4.08 20.92 8.11
CA PRO A 176 4.20 19.98 6.99
C PRO A 176 3.21 20.37 5.90
N GLY A 177 3.71 20.64 4.70
CA GLY A 177 2.88 20.90 3.53
C GLY A 177 2.11 19.64 3.12
N GLN A 178 1.04 19.81 2.34
CA GLN A 178 0.37 18.67 1.72
C GLN A 178 1.31 17.99 0.73
N PRO A 179 1.33 16.63 0.67
CA PRO A 179 2.07 15.91 -0.36
C PRO A 179 1.63 16.34 -1.77
N GLY A 180 2.57 16.27 -2.72
CA GLY A 180 2.38 16.76 -4.08
C GLY A 180 2.76 18.23 -4.24
N GLY A 181 3.32 18.53 -5.42
CA GLY A 181 3.81 19.87 -5.77
C GLY A 181 5.33 19.91 -5.90
N ASP A 182 5.78 20.64 -6.92
CA ASP A 182 7.20 20.88 -7.18
C ASP A 182 7.76 21.96 -6.27
N ASP A 183 9.06 21.85 -6.02
CA ASP A 183 9.87 22.81 -5.26
C ASP A 183 9.43 23.01 -3.81
N LEU A 184 8.77 22.01 -3.22
CA LEU A 184 8.46 22.00 -1.79
C LEU A 184 9.61 21.41 -0.96
N PRO A 185 9.88 21.93 0.25
CA PRO A 185 10.97 21.47 1.10
C PRO A 185 10.57 20.29 2.02
N PHE A 186 9.61 19.47 1.60
CA PHE A 186 9.08 18.37 2.41
C PHE A 186 9.31 17.02 1.74
N VAL A 187 9.71 16.04 2.54
CA VAL A 187 9.81 14.64 2.17
C VAL A 187 8.95 13.80 3.10
N TYR A 188 8.40 12.69 2.60
CA TYR A 188 7.39 11.93 3.31
C TYR A 188 7.76 10.45 3.44
N SER A 189 7.35 9.83 4.54
CA SER A 189 7.57 8.43 4.84
C SER A 189 6.99 7.50 3.78
N GLY A 190 7.80 6.56 3.30
CA GLY A 190 7.42 5.52 2.35
C GLY A 190 7.61 5.88 0.88
N THR A 191 7.82 7.17 0.55
CA THR A 191 8.11 7.64 -0.80
C THR A 191 9.51 7.21 -1.25
N LEU A 192 9.76 7.21 -2.56
CA LEU A 192 11.01 6.74 -3.16
C LEU A 192 11.80 7.90 -3.74
N VAL A 193 13.09 7.99 -3.43
CA VAL A 193 13.99 8.93 -4.10
C VAL A 193 14.30 8.38 -5.50
N ILE A 194 13.81 9.08 -6.52
CA ILE A 194 13.99 8.71 -7.93
C ILE A 194 15.36 9.15 -8.45
N GLN A 195 15.80 10.33 -8.05
CA GLN A 195 17.04 10.92 -8.55
C GLN A 195 17.59 11.94 -7.55
N GLY A 196 18.92 12.07 -7.56
CA GLY A 196 19.63 13.09 -6.80
C GLY A 196 19.95 12.66 -5.38
N GLN A 197 20.34 13.64 -4.58
CA GLN A 197 20.69 13.44 -3.18
C GLN A 197 20.23 14.62 -2.34
N GLY A 198 19.97 14.37 -1.07
CA GLY A 198 19.59 15.43 -0.15
C GLY A 198 19.85 15.08 1.30
N VAL A 199 19.85 16.11 2.13
CA VAL A 199 19.91 16.02 3.57
C VAL A 199 18.60 16.57 4.11
N ALA A 200 17.91 15.79 4.94
CA ALA A 200 16.61 16.16 5.48
C ALA A 200 16.58 15.93 6.99
N GLN A 201 15.95 16.84 7.74
CA GLN A 201 15.69 16.64 9.16
C GLN A 201 14.32 16.02 9.36
N VAL A 202 14.24 14.97 10.19
CA VAL A 202 12.99 14.30 10.52
C VAL A 202 12.08 15.23 11.32
N SER A 203 10.87 15.45 10.82
CA SER A 203 9.84 16.27 11.47
C SER A 203 8.83 15.42 12.23
N SER A 204 8.47 14.25 11.68
CA SER A 204 7.46 13.34 12.25
C SER A 204 7.81 11.88 11.96
N THR A 205 7.51 10.99 12.92
CA THR A 205 7.76 9.55 12.83
C THR A 205 6.49 8.74 13.11
N GLY A 206 6.46 7.49 12.65
CA GLY A 206 5.42 6.50 12.91
C GLY A 206 4.02 7.03 12.57
N MET A 207 3.15 7.04 13.58
CA MET A 207 1.74 7.48 13.44
C MET A 207 1.55 8.97 13.16
N HIS A 208 2.58 9.78 13.34
CA HIS A 208 2.51 11.22 13.13
C HIS A 208 2.87 11.63 11.70
N THR A 209 3.46 10.72 10.91
CA THR A 209 3.70 10.90 9.47
C THR A 209 2.40 10.99 8.67
N GLU A 210 2.41 11.56 7.47
CA GLU A 210 1.26 11.56 6.55
C GLU A 210 0.81 10.13 6.21
N MET A 211 1.77 9.23 5.94
CA MET A 211 1.50 7.80 5.75
C MET A 211 0.87 7.17 7.00
N GLY A 212 1.32 7.58 8.20
CA GLY A 212 0.78 7.12 9.47
C GLY A 212 -0.61 7.65 9.79
N LYS A 213 -0.92 8.89 9.38
CA LYS A 213 -2.28 9.45 9.46
C LYS A 213 -3.24 8.66 8.57
N ILE A 214 -2.84 8.32 7.35
CA ILE A 214 -3.60 7.44 6.45
C ILE A 214 -3.76 6.05 7.10
N GLY A 215 -2.68 5.45 7.59
CA GLY A 215 -2.71 4.16 8.30
C GLY A 215 -3.64 4.17 9.52
N LYS A 216 -3.67 5.26 10.29
CA LYS A 216 -4.58 5.47 11.43
C LYS A 216 -6.04 5.57 10.99
N ALA A 217 -6.30 6.26 9.88
CA ALA A 217 -7.64 6.36 9.32
C ALA A 217 -8.14 4.99 8.84
N LEU A 218 -7.29 4.24 8.14
CA LEU A 218 -7.59 2.87 7.68
C LEU A 218 -7.77 1.90 8.85
N GLY A 219 -6.95 2.00 9.89
CA GLY A 219 -7.05 1.14 11.08
C GLY A 219 -8.31 1.36 11.92
N LYS A 220 -9.02 2.47 11.75
CA LYS A 220 -10.33 2.72 12.36
C LYS A 220 -11.49 2.10 11.58
N ILE A 221 -11.26 1.65 10.35
CA ILE A 221 -12.29 1.02 9.55
C ILE A 221 -12.54 -0.36 10.15
N VAL A 222 -13.67 -0.48 10.87
CA VAL A 222 -14.14 -1.75 11.39
C VAL A 222 -14.59 -2.59 10.20
N GLU A 223 -14.07 -3.81 10.11
CA GLU A 223 -14.50 -4.75 9.09
C GLU A 223 -15.94 -5.13 9.34
N GLU A 224 -16.83 -4.79 8.40
CA GLU A 224 -18.20 -5.24 8.45
C GLU A 224 -18.33 -6.67 7.94
N ASP A 225 -19.18 -7.45 8.60
CA ASP A 225 -19.61 -8.75 8.09
C ASP A 225 -20.33 -8.58 6.75
N SER A 226 -20.13 -9.54 5.83
CA SER A 226 -20.87 -9.56 4.57
C SER A 226 -22.36 -9.80 4.78
N LEU A 227 -23.19 -9.45 3.80
CA LEU A 227 -24.65 -9.54 3.92
C LEU A 227 -25.08 -10.98 4.16
N LEU A 228 -24.54 -11.93 3.40
CA LEU A 228 -24.82 -13.36 3.56
C LEU A 228 -24.39 -13.85 4.94
N LYS A 229 -23.26 -13.35 5.49
CA LYS A 229 -22.86 -13.69 6.86
C LYS A 229 -23.83 -13.11 7.89
N LYS A 230 -24.25 -11.84 7.74
CA LYS A 230 -25.24 -11.19 8.61
C LYS A 230 -26.58 -11.93 8.58
N GLU A 231 -27.11 -12.22 7.38
CA GLU A 231 -28.36 -12.96 7.17
C GLU A 231 -28.28 -14.39 7.71
N THR A 232 -27.20 -15.13 7.40
CA THR A 232 -27.01 -16.50 7.94
C THR A 232 -26.94 -16.48 9.46
N THR A 233 -26.23 -15.52 10.05
CA THR A 233 -26.14 -15.37 11.51
C THR A 233 -27.51 -15.06 12.11
N GLN A 234 -28.32 -14.23 11.46
CA GLN A 234 -29.67 -13.92 11.91
C GLN A 234 -30.58 -15.16 11.85
N ILE A 235 -30.49 -15.95 10.78
CA ILE A 235 -31.21 -17.22 10.63
C ILE A 235 -30.80 -18.18 11.76
N VAL A 236 -29.49 -18.42 11.94
CA VAL A 236 -28.96 -19.30 13.00
C VAL A 236 -29.43 -18.83 14.38
N LYS A 237 -29.42 -17.52 14.64
CA LYS A 237 -29.91 -16.94 15.90
C LYS A 237 -31.41 -17.18 16.09
N ASN A 238 -32.22 -17.01 15.06
CA ASN A 238 -33.66 -17.26 15.12
C ASN A 238 -33.97 -18.74 15.39
N PHE A 239 -33.25 -19.66 14.74
CA PHE A 239 -33.35 -21.10 14.99
C PHE A 239 -32.88 -21.47 16.40
N ALA A 240 -31.79 -20.86 16.89
CA ALA A 240 -31.31 -21.08 18.25
C ALA A 240 -32.35 -20.62 19.30
N ILE A 241 -32.98 -19.46 19.10
CA ILE A 241 -34.07 -18.97 19.95
C ILE A 241 -35.27 -19.91 19.89
N GLY A 242 -35.70 -20.30 18.68
CA GLY A 242 -36.81 -21.23 18.48
C GLY A 242 -36.56 -22.60 19.12
N GLY A 243 -35.36 -23.15 18.94
CA GLY A 243 -34.91 -24.39 19.57
C GLY A 243 -34.92 -24.28 21.09
N GLY A 244 -34.39 -23.18 21.65
CA GLY A 244 -34.43 -22.93 23.09
C GLY A 244 -35.85 -22.87 23.65
N ILE A 245 -36.78 -22.18 22.97
CA ILE A 245 -38.20 -22.13 23.36
C ILE A 245 -38.81 -23.54 23.33
N LEU A 246 -38.55 -24.29 22.25
CA LEU A 246 -39.09 -25.64 22.08
C LEU A 246 -38.51 -26.61 23.12
N CYS A 247 -37.23 -26.49 23.47
CA CYS A 247 -36.60 -27.23 24.56
C CYS A 247 -37.34 -27.03 25.86
N VAL A 248 -37.51 -25.76 26.28
CA VAL A 248 -38.22 -25.43 27.52
C VAL A 248 -39.64 -26.00 27.49
N LEU A 249 -40.33 -25.89 26.35
CA LEU A 249 -41.68 -26.44 26.19
C LEU A 249 -41.70 -27.96 26.37
N VAL A 250 -40.77 -28.68 25.74
CA VAL A 250 -40.62 -30.14 25.91
C VAL A 250 -40.31 -30.50 27.37
N VAL A 251 -39.40 -29.77 28.03
CA VAL A 251 -39.07 -30.01 29.45
C VAL A 251 -40.31 -29.88 30.31
N VAL A 252 -41.10 -28.82 30.13
CA VAL A 252 -42.30 -28.56 30.92
C VAL A 252 -43.38 -29.62 30.66
N VAL A 253 -43.64 -29.97 29.40
CA VAL A 253 -44.66 -30.98 29.07
C VAL A 253 -44.25 -32.35 29.61
N TYR A 254 -43.00 -32.76 29.43
CA TYR A 254 -42.51 -34.06 29.90
C TYR A 254 -42.49 -34.12 31.43
N GLY A 255 -42.05 -33.04 32.09
CA GLY A 255 -42.06 -32.91 33.55
C GLY A 255 -43.46 -32.96 34.15
N LEU A 256 -44.44 -32.26 33.56
CA LEU A 256 -45.83 -32.25 34.04
C LEU A 256 -46.57 -33.56 33.75
N THR A 257 -46.34 -34.19 32.60
CA THR A 257 -47.08 -35.40 32.20
C THR A 257 -46.50 -36.69 32.75
N ARG A 258 -45.17 -36.80 32.87
CA ARG A 258 -44.47 -38.02 33.31
C ARG A 258 -43.76 -37.88 34.66
N GLY A 259 -43.67 -36.68 35.22
CA GLY A 259 -42.93 -36.41 36.46
C GLY A 259 -41.40 -36.43 36.30
N ASP A 260 -40.90 -36.70 35.10
CA ASP A 260 -39.47 -36.84 34.81
C ASP A 260 -38.92 -35.59 34.09
N TRP A 261 -38.55 -34.59 34.89
CA TRP A 261 -37.98 -33.33 34.42
C TRP A 261 -36.61 -33.52 33.74
N LEU A 262 -35.90 -34.57 34.11
CA LEU A 262 -34.53 -34.84 33.67
C LEU A 262 -34.51 -35.39 32.25
N GLN A 263 -35.31 -36.42 31.99
CA GLN A 263 -35.51 -36.92 30.63
C GLN A 263 -36.15 -35.88 29.73
N GLY A 264 -37.04 -35.05 30.27
CA GLY A 264 -37.59 -33.89 29.55
C GLY A 264 -36.53 -32.89 29.09
N LEU A 265 -35.56 -32.58 29.95
CA LEU A 265 -34.43 -31.69 29.64
C LEU A 265 -33.47 -32.29 28.61
N LEU A 266 -33.11 -33.57 28.75
CA LEU A 266 -32.26 -34.27 27.77
C LEU A 266 -32.94 -34.38 26.40
N ALA A 267 -34.26 -34.66 26.38
CA ALA A 267 -35.04 -34.68 25.16
C ALA A 267 -35.15 -33.28 24.52
N GLY A 268 -35.37 -32.24 25.33
CA GLY A 268 -35.41 -30.85 24.87
C GLY A 268 -34.08 -30.36 24.29
N LEU A 269 -32.96 -30.73 24.91
CA LEU A 269 -31.61 -30.42 24.41
C LEU A 269 -31.32 -31.16 23.11
N SER A 270 -31.64 -32.46 23.04
CA SER A 270 -31.47 -33.26 21.83
C SER A 270 -32.28 -32.68 20.66
N LEU A 271 -33.50 -32.23 20.94
CA LEU A 271 -34.35 -31.57 19.95
C LEU A 271 -33.80 -30.20 19.53
N SER A 272 -33.24 -29.42 20.46
CA SER A 272 -32.59 -28.15 20.13
C SER A 272 -31.34 -28.34 19.27
N MET A 273 -30.50 -29.31 19.61
CA MET A 273 -29.32 -29.68 18.80
C MET A 273 -29.73 -30.03 17.38
N ALA A 274 -30.79 -30.84 17.22
CA ALA A 274 -31.29 -31.25 15.91
C ALA A 274 -31.89 -30.10 15.07
N LEU A 275 -32.23 -28.96 15.70
CA LEU A 275 -32.84 -27.81 15.02
C LEU A 275 -31.81 -26.77 14.58
N LEU A 276 -30.59 -26.80 15.11
CA LEU A 276 -29.55 -25.83 14.76
C LEU A 276 -29.00 -26.14 13.36
N PRO A 277 -29.09 -25.19 12.40
CA PRO A 277 -28.68 -25.44 11.02
C PRO A 277 -27.18 -25.18 10.84
N GLU A 278 -26.36 -26.04 11.42
CA GLU A 278 -24.90 -25.94 11.35
C GLU A 278 -24.36 -26.23 9.94
N GLU A 279 -25.14 -26.93 9.13
CA GLU A 279 -24.80 -27.27 7.75
C GLU A 279 -24.62 -26.00 6.91
N PHE A 280 -25.36 -24.93 7.20
CA PHE A 280 -25.27 -23.68 6.44
C PHE A 280 -23.87 -23.06 6.49
N SER A 281 -23.22 -23.07 7.65
CA SER A 281 -21.85 -22.54 7.80
C SER A 281 -20.84 -23.32 6.95
N VAL A 282 -20.96 -24.65 6.94
CA VAL A 282 -20.09 -25.54 6.15
C VAL A 282 -20.34 -25.37 4.66
N VAL A 283 -21.60 -25.39 4.25
CA VAL A 283 -22.03 -25.25 2.86
C VAL A 283 -21.56 -23.91 2.27
N LEU A 284 -21.72 -22.82 3.03
CA LEU A 284 -21.29 -21.48 2.63
C LEU A 284 -19.76 -21.39 2.48
N LEU A 285 -19.00 -22.00 3.40
CA LEU A 285 -17.54 -22.09 3.28
C LEU A 285 -17.11 -22.83 2.01
N ILE A 286 -17.75 -23.98 1.71
CA ILE A 286 -17.44 -24.77 0.51
C ILE A 286 -17.75 -23.97 -0.76
N PHE A 287 -18.94 -23.37 -0.86
CA PHE A 287 -19.32 -22.61 -2.04
C PHE A 287 -18.44 -21.38 -2.27
N LEU A 288 -18.12 -20.63 -1.20
CA LEU A 288 -17.18 -19.50 -1.31
C LEU A 288 -15.78 -19.99 -1.71
N SER A 289 -15.32 -21.13 -1.19
CA SER A 289 -14.02 -21.75 -1.55
C SER A 289 -13.95 -22.13 -3.01
N MET A 290 -15.01 -22.73 -3.55
CA MET A 290 -15.12 -23.01 -4.98
C MET A 290 -15.15 -21.73 -5.80
N GLY A 291 -15.83 -20.68 -5.33
CA GLY A 291 -15.83 -19.35 -5.94
C GLY A 291 -14.44 -18.72 -6.01
N ALA A 292 -13.71 -18.72 -4.89
CA ALA A 292 -12.34 -18.21 -4.81
C ALA A 292 -11.41 -18.97 -5.78
N TRP A 293 -11.55 -20.30 -5.84
CA TRP A 293 -10.79 -21.13 -6.76
C TRP A 293 -11.10 -20.81 -8.24
N ARG A 294 -12.38 -20.62 -8.59
CA ARG A 294 -12.77 -20.20 -9.94
C ARG A 294 -12.22 -18.82 -10.32
N MET A 295 -12.18 -17.88 -9.37
CA MET A 295 -11.58 -16.55 -9.57
C MET A 295 -10.05 -16.64 -9.73
N SER A 296 -9.38 -17.48 -8.94
CA SER A 296 -7.94 -17.71 -9.05
C SER A 296 -7.53 -18.26 -10.43
N ARG A 297 -8.35 -19.12 -11.03
CA ARG A 297 -8.17 -19.58 -12.42
C ARG A 297 -8.23 -18.45 -13.46
N ARG A 298 -8.72 -17.26 -13.09
CA ARG A 298 -8.76 -16.04 -13.92
C ARG A 298 -7.78 -14.97 -13.43
N ASN A 299 -6.72 -15.37 -12.71
CA ASN A 299 -5.70 -14.48 -12.14
C ASN A 299 -6.25 -13.48 -11.10
N VAL A 300 -7.41 -13.74 -10.50
CA VAL A 300 -7.96 -12.93 -9.40
C VAL A 300 -7.73 -13.66 -8.08
N LEU A 301 -6.87 -13.08 -7.23
CA LEU A 301 -6.57 -13.64 -5.92
C LEU A 301 -7.57 -13.11 -4.87
N VAL A 302 -8.41 -14.01 -4.35
CA VAL A 302 -9.31 -13.70 -3.25
C VAL A 302 -8.57 -13.87 -1.92
N ARG A 303 -8.29 -12.77 -1.22
CA ARG A 303 -7.67 -12.81 0.12
C ARG A 303 -8.66 -13.14 1.23
N ARG A 304 -9.95 -12.84 1.02
CA ARG A 304 -11.02 -13.01 2.01
C ARG A 304 -12.29 -13.51 1.33
N MET A 305 -12.82 -14.61 1.83
CA MET A 305 -14.01 -15.27 1.28
C MET A 305 -15.24 -14.35 1.19
N PRO A 306 -15.54 -13.51 2.21
CA PRO A 306 -16.68 -12.60 2.15
C PRO A 306 -16.59 -11.56 1.02
N ALA A 307 -15.39 -11.25 0.52
CA ALA A 307 -15.20 -10.26 -0.54
C ALA A 307 -15.83 -10.68 -1.89
N ILE A 308 -15.97 -11.98 -2.13
CA ILE A 308 -16.62 -12.52 -3.35
C ILE A 308 -18.08 -12.05 -3.41
N GLU A 309 -18.77 -12.13 -2.28
CA GLU A 309 -20.15 -11.74 -2.15
C GLU A 309 -20.30 -10.21 -2.22
N THR A 310 -19.47 -9.48 -1.47
CA THR A 310 -19.48 -8.01 -1.49
C THR A 310 -19.29 -7.46 -2.90
N LEU A 311 -18.40 -8.07 -3.71
CA LEU A 311 -18.22 -7.68 -5.11
C LEU A 311 -19.47 -7.95 -5.94
N GLY A 312 -20.17 -9.06 -5.70
CA GLY A 312 -21.42 -9.41 -6.38
C GLY A 312 -22.61 -8.51 -6.01
N SER A 313 -22.63 -7.99 -4.78
CA SER A 313 -23.67 -7.06 -4.30
C SER A 313 -23.30 -5.59 -4.46
N SER A 314 -22.12 -5.26 -5.00
CA SER A 314 -21.66 -3.88 -5.15
C SER A 314 -22.46 -3.16 -6.24
N THR A 315 -23.04 -2.01 -5.88
CA THR A 315 -23.79 -1.14 -6.80
C THR A 315 -22.99 0.07 -7.26
N VAL A 316 -21.96 0.44 -6.51
CA VAL A 316 -21.07 1.57 -6.80
C VAL A 316 -19.64 1.05 -6.82
N LEU A 317 -18.93 1.30 -7.92
CA LEU A 317 -17.52 0.98 -8.05
C LEU A 317 -16.72 2.28 -7.99
N CYS A 318 -16.03 2.50 -6.88
CA CYS A 318 -15.04 3.57 -6.75
C CYS A 318 -13.69 3.03 -7.22
N VAL A 319 -13.16 3.59 -8.31
CA VAL A 319 -11.87 3.19 -8.88
C VAL A 319 -10.86 4.32 -8.74
N ASP A 320 -9.63 3.96 -8.42
CA ASP A 320 -8.50 4.87 -8.56
C ASP A 320 -8.13 5.03 -10.05
N LYS A 321 -7.58 6.17 -10.43
CA LYS A 321 -7.14 6.45 -11.80
C LYS A 321 -5.79 5.78 -12.06
N THR A 322 -4.82 6.06 -11.22
CA THR A 322 -3.42 5.75 -11.49
C THR A 322 -3.10 4.31 -11.11
N GLY A 323 -2.58 3.52 -12.05
CA GLY A 323 -2.26 2.10 -11.80
C GLY A 323 -3.46 1.16 -11.67
N THR A 324 -4.69 1.69 -11.67
CA THR A 324 -5.94 0.90 -11.68
C THR A 324 -6.65 1.03 -13.03
N LEU A 325 -7.07 2.25 -13.43
CA LEU A 325 -7.60 2.49 -14.77
C LEU A 325 -6.50 2.68 -15.82
N THR A 326 -5.40 3.31 -15.41
CA THR A 326 -4.24 3.59 -16.25
C THR A 326 -3.10 2.61 -15.95
N LEU A 327 -2.18 2.44 -16.91
CA LEU A 327 -1.05 1.52 -16.78
C LEU A 327 0.08 2.01 -15.86
N ASN A 328 -0.10 3.16 -15.19
CA ASN A 328 0.95 3.85 -14.43
C ASN A 328 2.26 4.00 -15.23
N LYS A 329 2.14 4.31 -16.52
CA LYS A 329 3.25 4.47 -17.46
C LYS A 329 2.96 5.68 -18.34
N MET A 330 3.96 6.54 -18.49
CA MET A 330 3.93 7.61 -19.48
C MET A 330 3.97 6.98 -20.88
N ILE A 331 3.06 7.43 -21.76
CA ILE A 331 2.92 6.96 -23.14
C ILE A 331 2.82 8.19 -24.04
N LEU A 332 3.57 8.21 -25.14
CA LEU A 332 3.46 9.28 -26.13
C LEU A 332 2.08 9.18 -26.82
N SER A 333 1.19 10.13 -26.55
CA SER A 333 -0.18 10.12 -27.08
C SER A 333 -0.28 10.68 -28.49
N SER A 334 0.42 11.80 -28.74
CA SER A 334 0.24 12.57 -29.96
C SER A 334 1.49 13.35 -30.34
N ILE A 335 1.61 13.64 -31.63
CA ILE A 335 2.71 14.36 -32.23
C ILE A 335 2.13 15.45 -33.13
N TYR A 336 2.73 16.64 -33.11
CA TYR A 336 2.31 17.77 -33.94
C TYR A 336 3.51 18.37 -34.66
N SER A 337 3.42 18.50 -35.99
CA SER A 337 4.45 19.09 -36.84
C SER A 337 3.81 19.71 -38.08
N GLY A 338 4.19 20.94 -38.44
CA GLY A 338 3.76 21.56 -39.70
C GLY A 338 2.25 21.63 -39.93
N ASN A 339 1.45 22.02 -38.92
CA ASN A 339 -0.02 21.99 -38.92
C ASN A 339 -0.68 20.61 -39.01
N GLU A 340 0.09 19.53 -38.94
CA GLU A 340 -0.45 18.18 -38.90
C GLU A 340 -0.40 17.62 -37.48
N TYR A 341 -1.51 17.00 -37.06
CA TYR A 341 -1.67 16.33 -35.78
C TYR A 341 -1.82 14.83 -35.99
N CYS A 342 -0.99 14.05 -35.31
CA CYS A 342 -1.03 12.59 -35.32
C CYS A 342 -1.36 12.08 -33.91
N ASP A 343 -2.38 11.24 -33.80
CA ASP A 343 -2.66 10.43 -32.61
C ASP A 343 -1.93 9.08 -32.77
N VAL A 344 -0.90 8.88 -31.95
CA VAL A 344 0.03 7.74 -32.07
C VAL A 344 -0.69 6.41 -31.84
N ASN A 345 -1.80 6.41 -31.12
CA ASN A 345 -2.59 5.20 -30.85
C ASN A 345 -3.45 4.77 -32.05
N LYS A 346 -3.76 5.67 -32.99
CA LYS A 346 -4.71 5.41 -34.09
C LYS A 346 -4.08 4.84 -35.36
N GLN A 347 -2.80 4.48 -35.33
CA GLN A 347 -2.03 3.80 -36.41
C GLN A 347 -1.96 4.50 -37.79
N GLU A 348 -2.77 5.52 -38.06
CA GLU A 348 -2.81 6.27 -39.33
C GLU A 348 -1.87 7.49 -39.31
N CYS A 349 -0.59 7.29 -39.03
CA CYS A 349 0.39 8.39 -39.07
C CYS A 349 1.44 8.16 -40.17
N LEU A 350 1.54 9.12 -41.09
CA LEU A 350 2.62 9.18 -42.08
C LEU A 350 3.91 9.60 -41.39
N LEU A 351 4.65 8.58 -40.92
CA LEU A 351 5.86 8.71 -40.11
C LEU A 351 6.99 9.56 -40.73
N GLU A 352 7.04 9.66 -42.06
CA GLU A 352 8.05 10.48 -42.75
C GLU A 352 7.96 11.96 -42.37
N LYS A 353 6.75 12.49 -42.14
CA LYS A 353 6.56 13.92 -41.82
C LYS A 353 6.93 14.29 -40.39
N PHE A 354 6.98 13.30 -39.49
CA PHE A 354 7.34 13.48 -38.09
C PHE A 354 8.76 13.01 -37.78
N HIS A 355 9.51 12.59 -38.81
CA HIS A 355 10.87 12.06 -38.67
C HIS A 355 11.78 13.04 -37.92
N GLU A 356 11.86 14.29 -38.40
CA GLU A 356 12.73 15.32 -37.83
C GLU A 356 12.36 15.61 -36.36
N LEU A 357 11.06 15.72 -36.05
CA LEU A 357 10.60 15.98 -34.69
C LEU A 357 10.96 14.84 -33.72
N LEU A 358 10.77 13.58 -34.14
CA LEU A 358 11.14 12.41 -33.34
C LEU A 358 12.66 12.31 -33.17
N GLU A 359 13.42 12.54 -34.25
CA GLU A 359 14.88 12.54 -34.24
C GLU A 359 15.44 13.58 -33.27
N PHE A 360 15.02 14.84 -33.38
CA PHE A 360 15.47 15.90 -32.47
C PHE A 360 14.96 15.68 -31.04
N GLY A 361 13.76 15.10 -30.86
CA GLY A 361 13.26 14.66 -29.55
C GLY A 361 14.16 13.60 -28.90
N TYR A 362 14.66 12.64 -29.70
CA TYR A 362 15.60 11.62 -29.23
C TYR A 362 16.97 12.22 -28.88
N LEU A 363 17.53 13.07 -29.76
CA LEU A 363 18.83 13.71 -29.55
C LEU A 363 18.82 14.70 -28.38
N ALA A 364 17.69 15.36 -28.14
CA ALA A 364 17.48 16.22 -26.99
C ALA A 364 17.22 15.42 -25.70
N SER A 365 17.09 14.09 -25.75
CA SER A 365 16.94 13.25 -24.56
C SER A 365 18.28 12.79 -24.01
N GLN A 366 18.37 12.57 -22.70
CA GLN A 366 19.56 12.05 -22.04
C GLN A 366 19.94 10.67 -22.61
N GLN A 367 21.23 10.33 -22.62
CA GLN A 367 21.69 9.05 -23.17
C GLN A 367 21.11 7.84 -22.42
N ASP A 368 21.06 7.90 -21.09
CA ASP A 368 20.44 6.88 -20.24
C ASP A 368 19.45 7.56 -19.27
N PRO A 369 18.24 7.89 -19.74
CA PRO A 369 17.30 8.65 -18.94
C PRO A 369 16.70 7.79 -17.84
N PHE A 370 16.55 8.35 -16.64
CA PHE A 370 15.78 7.71 -15.56
C PHE A 370 14.28 8.09 -15.61
N ASP A 371 13.98 9.32 -16.04
CA ASP A 371 12.63 9.89 -16.15
C ASP A 371 11.72 9.06 -17.12
N PRO A 372 10.53 8.62 -16.67
CA PRO A 372 9.54 7.96 -17.52
C PRO A 372 9.21 8.70 -18.82
N LEU A 373 9.17 10.04 -18.82
CA LEU A 373 8.85 10.82 -20.02
C LEU A 373 9.95 10.71 -21.08
N GLU A 374 11.21 10.87 -20.67
CA GLU A 374 12.36 10.72 -21.55
C GLU A 374 12.51 9.28 -22.10
N LYS A 375 12.31 8.28 -21.24
CA LYS A 375 12.30 6.87 -21.65
C LYS A 375 11.26 6.61 -22.73
N GLU A 376 10.07 7.18 -22.58
CA GLU A 376 9.00 6.99 -23.55
C GLU A 376 9.25 7.70 -24.87
N ILE A 377 9.81 8.92 -24.87
CA ILE A 377 10.22 9.62 -26.11
C ILE A 377 11.24 8.76 -26.88
N LYS A 378 12.27 8.26 -26.20
CA LYS A 378 13.29 7.42 -26.83
C LYS A 378 12.72 6.13 -27.38
N LYS A 379 11.94 5.41 -26.56
CA LYS A 379 11.34 4.13 -26.93
C LYS A 379 10.35 4.28 -28.09
N SER A 380 9.52 5.33 -28.07
CA SER A 380 8.61 5.63 -29.17
C SER A 380 9.40 5.94 -30.44
N THR A 381 10.43 6.78 -30.35
CA THR A 381 11.30 7.10 -31.49
C THR A 381 11.96 5.86 -32.08
N GLU A 382 12.56 5.00 -31.26
CA GLU A 382 13.21 3.75 -31.72
C GLU A 382 12.22 2.77 -32.36
N LYS A 383 10.98 2.71 -31.85
CA LYS A 383 9.91 1.90 -32.45
C LYS A 383 9.49 2.43 -33.83
N PHE A 384 9.46 3.76 -33.99
CA PHE A 384 9.03 4.44 -35.21
C PHE A 384 10.15 4.61 -36.24
N LEU A 385 11.41 4.61 -35.80
CA LEU A 385 12.61 4.77 -36.61
C LEU A 385 13.61 3.61 -36.40
N PRO A 386 13.21 2.36 -36.71
CA PRO A 386 14.02 1.19 -36.36
C PRO A 386 15.32 1.05 -37.17
N ASP A 387 15.43 1.60 -38.39
CA ASP A 387 16.57 1.31 -39.29
C ASP A 387 16.86 2.34 -40.41
N TYR A 388 16.21 3.50 -40.42
CA TYR A 388 16.67 4.60 -41.28
C TYR A 388 17.79 5.32 -40.52
N GLY A 389 18.90 5.65 -41.19
CA GLY A 389 20.10 6.26 -40.59
C GLY A 389 19.96 7.63 -39.91
N GLY A 390 18.79 7.96 -39.34
CA GLY A 390 18.45 9.17 -38.59
C GLY A 390 18.66 9.07 -37.07
N ILE A 391 18.75 7.87 -36.46
CA ILE A 391 19.26 7.80 -35.08
C ILE A 391 20.78 7.88 -35.17
N HIS A 392 21.31 9.09 -35.13
CA HIS A 392 22.73 9.43 -35.22
C HIS A 392 23.56 8.90 -34.03
N ARG A 393 23.53 7.58 -33.78
CA ARG A 393 24.23 6.89 -32.68
C ARG A 393 25.74 7.09 -32.69
N GLU A 394 26.30 7.40 -33.86
CA GLU A 394 27.73 7.68 -34.05
C GLU A 394 28.11 9.11 -33.67
N TRP A 395 27.15 10.01 -33.45
CA TRP A 395 27.45 11.38 -33.04
C TRP A 395 27.96 11.40 -31.60
N LYS A 396 28.97 12.25 -31.36
CA LYS A 396 29.53 12.40 -30.03
C LYS A 396 28.85 13.56 -29.32
N LEU A 397 28.28 13.28 -28.15
CA LEU A 397 27.79 14.31 -27.24
C LEU A 397 28.98 15.14 -26.74
N LEU A 398 28.97 16.43 -27.04
CA LEU A 398 30.01 17.39 -26.65
C LEU A 398 29.69 18.05 -25.31
N ARG A 399 28.42 18.46 -25.15
CA ARG A 399 27.96 19.18 -23.96
C ARG A 399 26.47 18.96 -23.75
N GLU A 400 26.09 18.77 -22.50
CA GLU A 400 24.71 18.76 -22.04
C GLU A 400 24.45 20.02 -21.22
N TYR A 401 23.31 20.66 -21.48
CA TYR A 401 22.75 21.73 -20.67
C TYR A 401 21.52 21.16 -19.98
N PRO A 402 21.62 20.83 -18.69
CA PRO A 402 20.53 20.19 -17.96
C PRO A 402 19.37 21.17 -17.76
N LEU A 403 18.19 20.62 -17.50
CA LEU A 403 17.00 21.38 -17.13
C LEU A 403 17.30 22.29 -15.93
N SER A 404 16.99 23.58 -16.04
CA SER A 404 17.23 24.57 -14.99
C SER A 404 15.95 25.33 -14.63
N LYS A 405 15.91 25.97 -13.45
CA LYS A 405 14.76 26.79 -13.04
C LYS A 405 14.55 28.02 -13.93
N ASN A 406 15.65 28.57 -14.47
CA ASN A 406 15.61 29.78 -15.31
C ASN A 406 15.28 29.47 -16.77
N LEU A 407 15.51 28.23 -17.20
CA LEU A 407 15.24 27.77 -18.55
C LEU A 407 14.73 26.33 -18.46
N LEU A 408 13.41 26.18 -18.62
CA LEU A 408 12.70 24.90 -18.57
C LEU A 408 12.89 24.10 -19.88
N ALA A 409 14.12 24.05 -20.36
CA ALA A 409 14.54 23.27 -21.51
C ALA A 409 15.84 22.53 -21.21
N LEU A 410 15.98 21.34 -21.81
CA LEU A 410 17.20 20.54 -21.82
C LEU A 410 17.76 20.59 -23.24
N SER A 411 19.07 20.84 -23.35
CA SER A 411 19.76 20.98 -24.64
C SER A 411 21.01 20.13 -24.69
N ASN A 412 21.15 19.37 -25.78
CA ASN A 412 22.32 18.55 -26.05
C ASN A 412 23.05 19.05 -27.31
N VAL A 413 24.35 19.25 -27.18
CA VAL A 413 25.24 19.63 -28.28
C VAL A 413 25.95 18.40 -28.80
N TRP A 414 25.68 18.06 -30.05
CA TRP A 414 26.23 16.90 -30.74
C TRP A 414 27.23 17.32 -31.81
N VAL A 415 28.25 16.49 -32.01
CA VAL A 415 29.22 16.63 -33.09
C VAL A 415 29.05 15.47 -34.07
N SER A 416 28.77 15.81 -35.33
CA SER A 416 28.65 14.84 -36.42
C SER A 416 30.00 14.17 -36.72
N ASN A 417 29.97 12.97 -37.31
CA ASN A 417 31.15 12.14 -37.53
C ASN A 417 32.23 12.83 -38.40
N ASP A 418 31.83 13.72 -39.31
CA ASP A 418 32.72 14.56 -40.13
C ASP A 418 33.39 15.73 -39.36
N ARG A 419 33.09 15.91 -38.05
CA ARG A 419 33.57 17.00 -37.17
C ARG A 419 33.35 18.44 -37.66
N ARG A 420 32.56 18.64 -38.73
CA ARG A 420 32.33 19.95 -39.37
C ARG A 420 31.02 20.64 -38.97
N LYS A 421 30.09 19.94 -38.30
CA LYS A 421 28.80 20.48 -37.89
C LYS A 421 28.52 20.18 -36.43
N HIS A 422 28.24 21.22 -35.66
CA HIS A 422 27.65 21.13 -34.33
C HIS A 422 26.13 21.20 -34.50
N VAL A 423 25.42 20.25 -33.92
CA VAL A 423 23.95 20.23 -33.92
C VAL A 423 23.49 20.36 -32.48
N VAL A 424 22.57 21.29 -32.23
CA VAL A 424 21.95 21.47 -30.92
C VAL A 424 20.54 20.92 -31.01
N ALA A 425 20.23 19.95 -30.16
CA ALA A 425 18.89 19.40 -30.02
C ALA A 425 18.35 19.83 -28.66
N THR A 426 17.17 20.46 -28.64
CA THR A 426 16.57 21.01 -27.42
C THR A 426 15.13 20.55 -27.29
N LYS A 427 14.70 20.22 -26.07
CA LYS A 427 13.30 19.94 -25.71
C LYS A 427 12.98 20.58 -24.36
N GLY A 428 11.72 20.93 -24.12
CA GLY A 428 11.34 21.63 -22.89
C GLY A 428 9.86 22.00 -22.87
N ALA A 429 9.50 22.86 -21.92
CA ALA A 429 8.19 23.50 -21.92
C ALA A 429 7.97 24.27 -23.24
N PRO A 430 6.79 24.21 -23.86
CA PRO A 430 6.52 24.88 -25.13
C PRO A 430 6.92 26.36 -25.12
N GLU A 431 6.64 27.07 -24.04
CA GLU A 431 6.96 28.50 -23.86
C GLU A 431 8.48 28.75 -23.90
N ALA A 432 9.26 27.88 -23.24
CA ALA A 432 10.72 27.98 -23.23
C ALA A 432 11.31 27.69 -24.62
N ILE A 433 10.73 26.75 -25.38
CA ILE A 433 11.15 26.47 -26.75
C ILE A 433 10.80 27.63 -27.68
N PHE A 434 9.60 28.20 -27.55
CA PHE A 434 9.20 29.35 -28.35
C PHE A 434 10.10 30.56 -28.13
N GLU A 435 10.47 30.84 -26.86
CA GLU A 435 11.43 31.89 -26.52
C GLU A 435 12.81 31.65 -27.16
N LEU A 436 13.35 30.43 -27.07
CA LEU A 436 14.63 30.05 -27.68
C LEU A 436 14.63 30.11 -29.21
N CYS A 437 13.49 29.82 -29.83
CA CYS A 437 13.32 29.88 -31.27
C CYS A 437 12.97 31.29 -31.79
N HIS A 438 12.80 32.27 -30.90
CA HIS A 438 12.33 33.62 -31.24
C HIS A 438 11.04 33.60 -32.08
N LEU A 439 10.14 32.66 -31.77
CA LEU A 439 8.81 32.62 -32.39
C LEU A 439 7.97 33.73 -31.76
N ASN A 440 7.45 34.65 -32.58
CA ASN A 440 6.52 35.66 -32.11
C ASN A 440 5.21 34.99 -31.65
N GLU A 441 4.58 35.55 -30.60
CA GLU A 441 3.26 35.12 -30.09
C GLU A 441 2.20 34.94 -31.18
#